data_AF-A0A918LLS7-F1
#
_entry.id   AF-A0A918LLS7-F1
#
_cell.length_a   1.000
_cell.length_b   1.000
_cell.length_c   1.000
_cell.angle_alpha   90.00
_cell.angle_beta   90.00
_cell.angle_gamma   90.00
#
_symmetry.space_group_name_H-M   'P 1'
#
loop_
_entity.id
_entity.type
_entity.pdbx_description
1 polymer ?
#
loop_
_entity_poly.entity_id
_entity_poly.type
_entity_poly.pdbx_seq_one_letter_code
_entity_poly.pdbx_strand_id
1 'polypeptide(L)' 'MVDDPVTGYRHRYCRRCGRELTDPDSRLTGYGPNCDPARRPRAAAEHQVEQDPLPGT' A
#
# COMPACT_ATOMS: atom_id res chain seq x y z
N MET A 1 27.43 1.55 -8.99
CA MET A 1 26.06 1.02 -9.10
C MET A 1 26.00 -0.23 -8.25
N VAL A 2 25.12 -0.21 -7.25
CA VAL A 2 24.61 -1.28 -6.35
C VAL A 2 25.63 -2.22 -5.68
N ASP A 3 25.74 -2.20 -4.33
CA ASP A 3 26.08 -3.41 -3.54
C ASP A 3 25.82 -3.27 -2.01
N ASP A 4 24.81 -3.97 -1.47
CA ASP A 4 24.90 -4.82 -0.25
C ASP A 4 23.66 -5.75 -0.16
N PRO A 5 23.85 -7.08 -0.03
CA PRO A 5 22.94 -8.11 -0.58
C PRO A 5 21.71 -8.51 0.25
N VAL A 6 21.29 -7.72 1.26
CA VAL A 6 20.05 -8.01 2.00
C VAL A 6 19.04 -6.86 2.01
N THR A 7 19.42 -5.57 2.11
CA THR A 7 18.45 -4.45 2.16
C THR A 7 18.98 -3.08 1.69
N GLY A 8 19.97 -3.03 0.78
CA GLY A 8 20.68 -1.80 0.39
C GLY A 8 19.88 -0.67 -0.31
N TYR A 9 18.58 -0.83 -0.57
CA TYR A 9 17.73 0.21 -1.16
C TYR A 9 16.93 0.95 -0.08
N ARG A 10 17.54 1.97 0.54
CA ARG A 10 16.79 2.95 1.35
C ARG A 10 16.52 4.20 0.52
N HIS A 11 15.40 4.20 -0.19
CA HIS A 11 14.92 5.37 -0.92
C HIS A 11 14.73 6.55 0.04
N ARG A 12 15.30 7.71 -0.26
CA ARG A 12 15.08 8.93 0.54
C ARG A 12 13.80 9.67 0.18
N TYR A 13 13.37 9.55 -1.08
CA TYR A 13 12.23 10.27 -1.64
C TYR A 13 11.27 9.30 -2.32
N CYS A 14 9.98 9.62 -2.27
CA CYS A 14 8.95 8.86 -2.92
C CYS A 14 9.14 8.92 -4.44
N ARG A 15 9.18 7.75 -5.10
CA ARG A 15 9.32 7.66 -6.55
C ARG A 15 8.15 8.26 -7.34
N ARG A 16 6.99 8.46 -6.70
CA ARG A 16 5.78 9.00 -7.35
C ARG A 16 5.59 10.51 -7.15
N CYS A 17 5.80 11.00 -5.93
CA CYS A 17 5.49 12.40 -5.58
C CYS A 17 6.70 13.21 -5.11
N GLY A 18 7.88 12.61 -5.02
CA GLY A 18 9.12 13.28 -4.60
C GLY A 18 9.20 13.66 -3.12
N ARG A 19 8.15 13.44 -2.32
CA ARG A 19 8.16 13.73 -0.88
C ARG A 19 9.16 12.85 -0.15
N GLU A 20 9.77 13.40 0.91
CA GLU A 20 10.69 12.67 1.75
C GLU A 20 10.00 11.46 2.41
N LEU A 21 10.72 10.33 2.46
CA LEU A 21 10.28 9.11 3.11
C LEU A 21 10.91 9.06 4.51
N THR A 22 10.07 9.20 5.53
CA THR A 22 10.46 9.12 6.94
C THR A 22 10.36 7.69 7.48
N ASP A 23 9.37 6.93 7.01
CA ASP A 23 9.09 5.57 7.48
C ASP A 23 10.05 4.53 6.87
N PRO A 24 10.59 3.58 7.66
CA PRO A 24 11.49 2.53 7.18
C PRO A 24 10.90 1.68 6.05
N ASP A 25 9.63 1.27 6.16
CA ASP A 25 8.92 0.51 5.12
C ASP A 25 8.77 1.32 3.82
N SER A 26 8.50 2.61 3.94
CA SER A 26 8.48 3.50 2.78
C SER A 26 9.86 3.61 2.15
N ARG A 27 10.93 3.73 2.95
CA ARG A 27 12.31 3.75 2.44
C ARG A 27 12.67 2.45 1.72
N LEU A 28 12.19 1.30 2.22
CA LEU A 28 12.42 -0.01 1.62
C LEU A 28 11.69 -0.16 0.26
N THR A 29 10.44 0.28 0.19
CA THR A 29 9.59 0.15 -1.01
C THR A 29 9.75 1.30 -2.00
N GLY A 30 10.29 2.44 -1.57
CA GLY A 30 10.41 3.66 -2.36
C GLY A 30 9.11 4.44 -2.57
N TYR A 31 8.06 4.11 -1.82
CA TYR A 31 6.77 4.79 -1.91
C TYR A 31 6.27 5.24 -0.54
N GLY A 32 5.73 6.46 -0.48
CA GLY A 32 5.06 6.96 0.70
C GLY A 32 3.70 6.27 0.94
N PRO A 33 3.10 6.43 2.12
CA PRO A 33 1.90 5.70 2.55
C PRO A 33 0.67 5.91 1.66
N ASN A 34 0.61 6.99 0.89
CA ASN A 34 -0.48 7.27 -0.05
C ASN A 34 -0.11 7.06 -1.51
N CYS A 35 1.14 6.68 -1.79
CA CYS A 35 1.66 6.56 -3.14
C CYS A 35 2.00 5.13 -3.52
N ASP A 36 2.13 4.23 -2.55
CA ASP A 36 2.47 2.83 -2.76
C ASP A 36 1.40 2.12 -3.62
N PRO A 37 1.76 1.63 -4.83
CA PRO A 37 0.83 0.91 -5.69
C PRO A 37 0.44 -0.46 -5.14
N ALA A 38 1.24 -1.05 -4.24
CA ALA A 38 0.93 -2.31 -3.60
C ALA A 38 0.01 -2.14 -2.37
N ARG A 39 -0.26 -0.91 -1.94
CA ARG A 39 -1.10 -0.64 -0.77
C ARG A 39 -2.51 -1.14 -1.01
N ARG A 40 -2.88 -2.18 -0.26
CA ARG A 40 -4.25 -2.67 -0.22
C ARG A 40 -4.96 -2.02 0.97
N PRO A 41 -6.17 -1.48 0.79
CA PRO A 41 -6.97 -1.05 1.94
C PRO A 41 -7.20 -2.25 2.86
N ARG A 42 -7.27 -2.01 4.17
CA ARG A 42 -7.70 -3.04 5.12
C ARG A 42 -9.12 -3.45 4.71
N ALA A 43 -9.39 -4.76 4.68
CA ALA A 43 -10.73 -5.25 4.44
C ALA A 43 -11.70 -4.57 5.42
N ALA A 44 -12.82 -4.08 4.89
CA ALA A 44 -13.91 -3.59 5.72
C ALA A 44 -14.42 -4.74 6.61
N ALA A 45 -14.97 -4.39 7.77
CA ALA A 45 -15.66 -5.38 8.58
C ALA A 45 -16.81 -5.98 7.75
N GLU A 46 -17.00 -7.29 7.87
CA GLU A 46 -18.15 -7.97 7.28
C GLU A 46 -19.45 -7.36 7.83
N HIS A 47 -20.32 -6.94 6.93
CA HIS A 47 -21.63 -6.38 7.27
C HIS A 47 -22.70 -7.34 6.79
N GLN A 48 -23.33 -8.04 7.73
CA GLN A 48 -24.46 -8.91 7.43
C GLN A 48 -25.70 -8.03 7.21
N VAL A 49 -26.17 -8.00 5.97
CA VAL A 49 -27.43 -7.35 5.59
C VAL A 49 -28.49 -8.40 5.36
N GLU A 50 -29.70 -8.16 5.87
CA GLU A 50 -30.85 -9.00 5.54
C GLU A 50 -31.20 -8.74 4.07
N GLN A 51 -30.98 -9.74 3.22
CA GLN A 51 -31.29 -9.64 1.79
C GLN A 51 -32.71 -10.15 1.56
N ASP A 52 -33.57 -9.27 1.06
CA ASP A 52 -34.89 -9.68 0.57
C ASP A 52 -34.73 -10.55 -0.68
N PRO A 53 -35.46 -11.69 -0.78
CA PRO A 53 -35.43 -12.53 -1.96
C PRO A 53 -35.93 -11.76 -3.19
N LEU A 54 -35.22 -11.89 -4.31
CA LEU A 54 -35.66 -11.28 -5.57
C LEU A 54 -37.02 -11.88 -6.00
N PRO A 55 -37.97 -11.05 -6.49
CA PRO A 55 -39.22 -11.55 -7.02
C PRO A 55 -38.97 -12.43 -8.25
N GLY A 56 -39.50 -13.66 -8.23
CA GLY A 56 -39.51 -14.57 -9.37
C GLY A 56 -40.79 -14.45 -10.19
N THR A 57 -40.66 -14.55 -11.52
CA THR A 57 -41.74 -14.59 -12.52
C THR A 57 -42.49 -15.92 -12.54
#